data_AF-A0A5K3G105-F1
#
_entry.id   AF-A0A5K3G105-F1
#
_cell.length_a   1.000
_cell.length_b   1.000
_cell.length_c   1.000
_cell.angle_alpha   90.00
_cell.angle_beta   90.00
_cell.angle_gamma   90.00
#
_symmetry.space_group_name_H-M   'P 1'
#
loop_
_entity.id
_entity.type
_entity.pdbx_description
1 polymer ?
#
loop_
_entity_poly.entity_id
_entity_poly.type
_entity_poly.pdbx_seq_one_letter_code
_entity_poly.pdbx_strand_id
1 'polypeptide(L)' 'MHLLVALLAFNSLVTAEPPTDEEREEFVDFHTRIRETVNPPVSSMQLMVSA' A
#
# COMPACT_ATOMS: atom_id res chain seq x y z
N MET A 1 -25.37 -9.25 20.44
CA MET A 1 -24.08 -9.13 21.16
C MET A 1 -23.06 -10.16 20.67
N HIS A 2 -23.38 -11.46 20.62
CA HIS A 2 -22.45 -12.50 20.16
C HIS A 2 -21.96 -12.36 18.70
N LEU A 3 -22.84 -11.92 17.78
CA LEU A 3 -22.45 -11.67 16.38
C LEU A 3 -21.37 -10.58 16.26
N LEU A 4 -21.53 -9.48 17.02
CA LEU A 4 -20.55 -8.38 17.02
C LEU A 4 -19.20 -8.85 17.55
N VAL A 5 -19.20 -9.65 18.62
CA VAL A 5 -17.98 -10.25 19.19
C VAL A 5 -17.30 -11.19 18.19
N ALA A 6 -18.08 -12.02 17.48
CA ALA A 6 -17.55 -12.92 16.47
C ALA A 6 -16.94 -12.17 15.27
N LEU A 7 -17.59 -11.10 14.82
CA LEU A 7 -17.08 -10.25 13.74
C LEU A 7 -15.79 -9.52 14.15
N LEU A 8 -15.73 -8.97 15.36
CA LEU A 8 -14.52 -8.32 15.87
C LEU A 8 -13.36 -9.31 16.02
N ALA A 9 -13.63 -10.52 16.52
CA ALA A 9 -12.64 -11.58 16.62
C ALA A 9 -12.11 -12.01 15.22
N PHE A 10 -13.02 -12.18 14.25
CA PHE A 10 -12.62 -12.54 12.88
C PHE A 10 -11.78 -11.46 12.21
N ASN A 11 -12.15 -10.17 12.38
CA ASN A 11 -11.35 -9.06 11.86
C ASN A 11 -9.99 -8.93 12.56
N SER A 12 -9.89 -9.26 13.86
CA SER A 12 -8.61 -9.26 14.57
C SER A 12 -7.64 -10.36 14.13
N LEU A 13 -8.16 -11.45 13.56
CA LEU A 13 -7.33 -12.50 12.94
C LEU A 13 -6.76 -12.07 11.59
N VAL A 14 -7.41 -11.12 10.90
CA VAL A 14 -6.91 -10.52 9.66
C VAL A 14 -6.06 -9.30 10.01
N THR A 15 -4.98 -9.53 10.73
CA THR A 15 -3.92 -8.54 10.90
C THR A 15 -2.86 -8.83 9.84
N ALA A 16 -2.84 -8.02 8.78
CA ALA A 16 -1.67 -7.96 7.91
C ALA A 16 -0.61 -7.13 8.65
N GLU A 17 0.60 -7.66 8.77
CA GLU A 17 1.71 -6.87 9.30
C GLU A 17 1.89 -5.63 8.43
N PRO A 18 2.08 -4.44 9.03
CA PRO A 18 2.43 -3.27 8.24
C PRO A 18 3.77 -3.55 7.55
N PRO A 19 3.96 -3.09 6.31
CA PRO A 19 5.21 -3.34 5.61
C PRO A 19 6.38 -2.77 6.40
N THR A 20 7.54 -3.40 6.31
CA THR A 20 8.79 -2.85 6.82
C THR A 20 9.18 -1.60 6.03
N ASP A 21 10.16 -0.84 6.52
CA ASP A 21 10.60 0.36 5.80
C ASP A 21 11.28 0.00 4.47
N GLU A 22 11.98 -1.13 4.42
CA GLU A 22 12.53 -1.71 3.18
C GLU A 22 11.42 -2.09 2.19
N GLU A 23 10.37 -2.77 2.65
CA GLU A 23 9.22 -3.12 1.80
C GLU A 23 8.47 -1.87 1.30
N ARG A 24 8.38 -0.83 2.14
CA ARG A 24 7.82 0.47 1.73
C ARG A 24 8.65 1.10 0.60
N GLU A 25 9.98 1.08 0.70
CA GLU A 25 10.88 1.58 -0.35
C GLU A 25 10.70 0.78 -1.65
N GLU A 26 10.64 -0.54 -1.58
CA GLU A 26 10.39 -1.39 -2.75
C GLU A 26 9.05 -1.07 -3.42
N PHE A 27 8.01 -0.79 -2.63
CA PHE A 27 6.72 -0.35 -3.17
C PHE A 27 6.79 1.00 -3.85
N VAL A 28 7.51 1.97 -3.28
CA VAL A 28 7.70 3.29 -3.89
C VAL A 28 8.43 3.15 -5.23
N ASP A 29 9.49 2.36 -5.29
CA ASP A 29 10.27 2.12 -6.50
C ASP A 29 9.44 1.42 -7.58
N PHE A 30 8.70 0.39 -7.21
CA PHE A 30 7.81 -0.32 -8.12
C PHE A 30 6.77 0.61 -8.76
N HIS A 31 6.08 1.42 -7.94
CA HIS A 31 5.08 2.37 -8.43
C HIS A 31 5.71 3.47 -9.27
N THR A 32 6.91 3.94 -8.90
CA THR A 32 7.64 4.97 -9.67
C THR A 32 7.94 4.48 -11.07
N ARG A 33 8.44 3.25 -11.24
CA ARG A 33 8.70 2.67 -12.58
C ARG A 33 7.44 2.63 -13.45
N ILE A 34 6.29 2.26 -12.87
CA ILE A 34 5.02 2.29 -13.60
C ILE A 34 4.69 3.72 -14.03
N ARG A 35 4.80 4.68 -13.12
CA ARG A 35 4.50 6.10 -13.37
C ARG A 35 5.41 6.72 -14.44
N GLU A 36 6.66 6.29 -14.55
CA GLU A 36 7.59 6.75 -15.58
C GLU A 36 7.26 6.23 -16.98
N THR A 37 6.63 5.06 -17.07
CA THR A 37 6.33 4.38 -18.34
C THR A 37 4.97 4.73 -18.95
N VAL A 38 4.21 5.64 -18.34
CA VAL A 38 2.85 5.96 -18.79
C VAL A 38 2.84 6.56 -20.20
N ASN A 39 1.81 6.20 -20.98
CA ASN A 39 1.57 6.71 -22.32
C ASN A 39 0.12 7.22 -22.42
N PRO A 40 -0.14 8.49 -22.78
CA PRO A 40 0.85 9.52 -23.14
C PRO A 40 1.75 9.92 -21.96
N PRO A 41 2.98 10.41 -22.24
CA PRO A 41 3.88 10.88 -21.20
C PRO A 41 3.28 12.06 -20.45
N VAL A 42 3.47 12.09 -19.13
CA VAL A 42 2.93 13.14 -18.24
C VAL A 42 4.08 14.07 -17.83
N SER A 43 3.97 15.36 -18.17
CA SER A 43 5.04 16.36 -17.92
C SER A 43 5.23 16.75 -16.46
N SER A 44 4.30 16.40 -15.58
CA SER A 44 4.25 16.83 -14.18
C SER A 44 3.88 15.70 -13.22
N MET A 45 4.36 14.48 -13.51
CA MET A 45 4.16 13.34 -12.64
C MET A 45 4.82 13.60 -11.27
N GLN A 46 4.05 13.56 -10.19
CA GLN A 46 4.58 13.71 -8.84
C GLN A 46 5.39 12.48 -8.41
N LEU A 47 6.47 12.70 -7.67
CA LEU A 47 7.22 11.63 -7.04
C LEU A 47 6.41 11.04 -5.89
N MET A 48 6.48 9.72 -5.76
CA MET A 48 5.95 9.03 -4.60
C MET A 48 7.07 8.94 -3.56
N VAL A 49 6.76 9.19 -2.30
CA VAL A 49 7.71 9.12 -1.18
C VAL A 49 7.14 8.21 -0.10
N SER A 50 7.99 7.41 0.53
CA SER A 50 7.65 6.69 1.76
C SER A 50 7.48 7.70 2.89
N ALA A 51 6.46 7.47 3.74
CA ALA A 51 6.12 8.33 4.87
C ALA A 51 6.88 7.93 6.14
#